data_AF-A0A7Y3DXF4-F1
#
_entry.id   AF-A0A7Y3DXF4-F1
#
_cell.length_a   1.000
_cell.length_b   1.000
_cell.length_c   1.000
_cell.angle_alpha   90.00
_cell.angle_beta   90.00
_cell.angle_gamma   90.00
#
_symmetry.space_group_name_H-M   'P 1'
#
loop_
_entity.id
_entity.type
_entity.pdbx_description
1 polymer ?
#
loop_
_entity_poly.entity_id
_entity_poly.type
_entity_poly.pdbx_seq_one_letter_code
_entity_poly.pdbx_strand_id
1 'polypeptide(L)' 'FVNLRCMELREDKAIIYVGGGITQDSDPEKEWQETIAKSRTILKVL' A
#
# COMPACT_ATOMS: atom_id res chain seq x y z
N PHE A 1 13.00 8.51 -8.05
CA PHE A 1 12.81 7.63 -6.88
C PHE A 1 11.32 7.42 -6.68
N VAL A 2 10.86 6.18 -6.69
CA VAL A 2 9.43 5.85 -6.54
C VAL A 2 9.20 5.39 -5.10
N ASN A 3 8.49 6.21 -4.32
CA ASN A 3 8.20 6.00 -2.90
C ASN A 3 6.91 5.17 -2.73
N LEU A 4 7.00 3.85 -2.85
CA LEU A 4 5.85 2.92 -2.81
C LEU A 4 5.55 2.36 -1.41
N ARG A 5 6.33 2.72 -0.39
CA ARG A 5 6.15 2.28 1.00
C ARG A 5 6.37 3.43 1.97
N CYS A 6 5.56 4.47 1.82
CA CYS A 6 5.64 5.66 2.65
C CYS A 6 4.36 5.83 3.45
N MET A 7 4.53 6.31 4.67
CA MET A 7 3.45 6.77 5.52
C MET A 7 3.72 8.22 5.91
N GLU A 8 2.69 9.03 5.94
CA GLU A 8 2.74 10.39 6.45
C GLU A 8 2.08 10.41 7.83
N LEU A 9 2.86 10.75 8.85
CA LEU A 9 2.36 10.96 10.20
C LEU A 9 2.00 12.43 10.35
N ARG A 10 0.72 12.73 10.59
CA ARG A 10 0.24 14.06 10.95
C ARG A 10 -0.40 13.99 12.32
N GLU A 11 0.19 14.67 13.29
CA GLU A 11 -0.30 14.81 14.67
C GLU A 11 -0.81 13.50 15.30
N ASP A 12 -2.08 13.15 15.09
CA ASP A 12 -2.78 11.99 15.63
C ASP A 12 -3.11 10.89 14.59
N LYS A 13 -2.70 11.05 13.33
CA LYS A 13 -3.08 10.20 12.20
C LYS A 13 -1.88 9.71 11.40
N ALA A 14 -1.93 8.45 11.00
CA ALA A 14 -1.02 7.87 10.03
C ALA A 14 -1.75 7.67 8.70
N ILE A 15 -1.29 8.34 7.64
CA ILE A 15 -1.77 8.15 6.27
C ILE A 15 -0.81 7.21 5.56
N ILE A 16 -1.29 6.05 5.12
CA ILE A 16 -0.46 5.04 4.46
C ILE A 16 -0.74 5.07 2.96
N TYR A 17 0.31 5.22 2.15
CA TYR A 17 0.23 5.17 0.70
C TYR A 17 0.65 3.78 0.22
N VAL A 18 -0.24 3.08 -0.48
CA VAL A 18 0.02 1.76 -1.06
C VAL A 18 -0.45 1.75 -2.49
N GLY A 19 0.38 1.19 -3.39
CA GLY A 19 0.07 1.08 -4.81
C GLY A 19 0.44 -0.29 -5.38
N GLY A 20 -0.33 -0.71 -6.38
CA GLY A 20 -0.07 -1.85 -7.27
C GLY A 20 -0.09 -1.38 -8.73
N GLY A 21 0.62 -2.09 -9.60
CA GLY A 21 0.60 -1.82 -11.03
C GLY A 21 -0.52 -2.61 -11.68
N ILE A 22 -1.47 -1.95 -12.32
CA ILE A 22 -2.56 -2.63 -13.04
C ILE A 22 -2.18 -2.77 -14.51
N THR A 23 -2.23 -4.00 -15.02
CA THR A 23 -2.02 -4.33 -16.43
C THR A 23 -3.30 -4.89 -17.04
N GLN A 24 -3.34 -5.06 -18.37
CA GLN A 24 -4.52 -5.62 -19.05
C GLN A 24 -4.84 -7.06 -18.60
N ASP A 25 -3.83 -7.81 -18.17
CA ASP A 25 -3.96 -9.18 -17.67
C ASP A 25 -4.14 -9.26 -16.14
N SER A 26 -4.23 -8.10 -15.46
CA SER A 26 -4.38 -8.05 -14.01
C SER A 26 -5.76 -8.54 -13.59
N ASP A 27 -5.77 -9.31 -12.51
CA ASP A 27 -6.98 -9.78 -11.83
C ASP A 27 -7.29 -8.84 -10.66
N PRO A 28 -8.40 -8.08 -10.70
CA PRO A 28 -8.72 -7.08 -9.66
C PRO A 28 -8.69 -7.63 -8.24
N GLU A 29 -9.11 -8.88 -8.03
CA GLU A 29 -9.10 -9.49 -6.70
C GLU A 29 -7.66 -9.79 -6.24
N LYS A 30 -6.81 -10.29 -7.14
CA LYS A 30 -5.39 -10.55 -6.81
C LYS A 30 -4.64 -9.25 -6.52
N GLU A 31 -4.88 -8.21 -7.30
CA GLU A 31 -4.26 -6.89 -7.11
C GLU A 31 -4.71 -6.23 -5.78
N TRP A 32 -5.97 -6.46 -5.40
CA TRP A 32 -6.49 -6.04 -4.11
C TRP A 32 -5.78 -6.76 -2.95
N GLN A 33 -5.65 -8.09 -3.04
CA GLN A 33 -4.91 -8.87 -2.05
C GLN A 33 -3.44 -8.45 -1.96
N GLU A 34 -2.80 -8.14 -3.09
CA GLU A 34 -1.43 -7.61 -3.13
C GLU A 34 -1.33 -6.26 -2.40
N THR A 35 -2.28 -5.37 -2.62
CA THR A 35 -2.34 -4.06 -1.95
C THR A 35 -2.52 -4.22 -0.43
N ILE A 36 -3.38 -5.13 0.01
CA ILE A 36 -3.52 -5.47 1.44
C ILE A 36 -2.23 -6.05 2.03
N ALA A 37 -1.56 -6.96 1.30
CA ALA A 37 -0.32 -7.57 1.77
C ALA A 37 0.78 -6.51 1.95
N LYS A 38 0.87 -5.54 1.04
CA LYS A 38 1.82 -4.42 1.13
C LYS A 38 1.50 -3.50 2.32
N SER A 39 0.23 -3.19 2.58
CA SER A 39 -0.18 -2.31 3.69
C SER A 39 0.15 -2.91 5.06
N ARG A 40 0.01 -4.24 5.21
CA ARG A 40 0.34 -4.97 6.46
C ARG A 40 1.77 -4.77 6.93
N THR A 41 2.72 -4.56 6.02
CA THR A 41 4.12 -4.34 6.40
C THR A 41 4.28 -3.01 7.14
N ILE A 42 3.60 -1.95 6.68
CA ILE A 42 3.64 -0.63 7.31
C ILE A 42 2.84 -0.64 8.61
N LEU A 43 1.68 -1.30 8.63
CA LEU A 43 0.86 -1.45 9.84
C LEU A 43 1.56 -2.21 10.97
N LYS A 44 2.48 -3.15 10.66
CA LYS A 44 3.27 -3.86 11.68
C LYS A 44 4.33 -2.99 12.37
N VAL A 45 4.67 -1.83 11.79
CA VAL A 45 5.72 -0.93 12.30
C VAL A 45 5.12 0.16 13.21
N LEU A 46 3.81 0.38 13.14
CA LEU A 46 3.03 1.23 14.06
C LEU A 46 2.64 0.45 15.31
#